data_AF-A0A0Q7M4F4-F1
#
_entry.id   AF-A0A0Q7M4F4-F1
#
_cell.length_a   1.000
_cell.length_b   1.000
_cell.length_c   1.000
_cell.angle_alpha   90.00
_cell.angle_beta   90.00
_cell.angle_gamma   90.00
#
_symmetry.space_group_name_H-M   'P 1'
#
loop_
_entity.id
_entity.type
_entity.pdbx_description
1 polymer ?
#
loop_
_entity_poly.entity_id
_entity_poly.type
_entity_poly.pdbx_seq_one_letter_code
_entity_poly.pdbx_strand_id
1 'polypeptide(L)'
;MDKFLEVVGIAIVLLTLGALLLLVAGAQSPLILLPALPWAIPSIIGGVVIAAFGSMLGQLKAIRDAAERQAAILQRMLNNRNSN
;
A
#
# COMPACT_ATOMS: atom_id res chain seq x y z
N MET A 1 2.98 -10.75 5.39
CA MET A 1 1.87 -9.82 5.70
C MET A 1 2.14 -8.39 5.25
N ASP A 2 3.39 -7.90 5.33
CA ASP A 2 3.74 -6.48 5.07
C ASP A 2 3.32 -5.95 3.69
N LYS A 3 3.33 -6.79 2.64
CA LYS A 3 2.89 -6.41 1.29
C LYS A 3 1.41 -6.65 0.99
N PHE A 4 0.65 -7.18 1.94
CA PHE A 4 -0.73 -7.60 1.66
C PHE A 4 -1.62 -6.41 1.27
N LEU A 5 -1.60 -5.32 2.06
CA LEU A 5 -2.35 -4.10 1.74
C LEU A 5 -1.88 -3.45 0.44
N GLU A 6 -0.57 -3.44 0.19
CA GLU A 6 0.00 -2.92 -1.05
C GLU A 6 -0.54 -3.69 -2.27
N VAL A 7 -0.48 -5.02 -2.23
CA VAL A 7 -0.98 -5.90 -3.30
C VAL A 7 -2.49 -5.77 -3.47
N VAL A 8 -3.25 -5.71 -2.39
CA VAL A 8 -4.72 -5.56 -2.45
C VAL A 8 -5.10 -4.22 -3.06
N GLY A 9 -4.46 -3.12 -2.64
CA GLY A 9 -4.72 -1.79 -3.19
C GLY A 9 -4.42 -1.71 -4.69
N ILE A 10 -3.28 -2.26 -5.12
CA ILE A 10 -2.92 -2.37 -6.54
C ILE A 10 -3.92 -3.24 -7.30
N ALA A 11 -4.31 -4.39 -6.75
CA ALA A 11 -5.27 -5.28 -7.38
C ALA A 11 -6.63 -4.59 -7.60
N ILE A 12 -7.11 -3.80 -6.65
CA ILE A 12 -8.35 -3.01 -6.79
C ILE A 12 -8.22 -2.05 -7.98
N VAL A 13 -7.11 -1.30 -8.08
CA VAL A 13 -6.89 -0.36 -9.19
C VAL A 13 -6.86 -1.10 -10.53
N LEU A 14 -6.12 -2.21 -10.62
CA LEU A 14 -6.00 -3.00 -11.85
C LEU A 14 -7.33 -3.60 -12.28
N LEU A 15 -8.13 -4.13 -11.33
CA LEU A 15 -9.44 -4.67 -11.62
C LEU A 15 -10.41 -3.58 -12.11
N THR A 16 -10.39 -2.41 -11.48
CA THR A 16 -11.23 -1.27 -11.90
C THR A 16 -10.86 -0.79 -13.30
N LEU A 17 -9.56 -0.64 -13.59
CA LEU A 17 -9.10 -0.28 -14.93
C LEU A 17 -9.41 -1.37 -15.96
N GLY A 18 -9.24 -2.64 -15.61
CA GLY A 18 -9.59 -3.78 -16.46
C GLY A 18 -11.08 -3.80 -16.79
N ALA A 19 -11.95 -3.58 -15.81
CA ALA A 19 -13.39 -3.50 -16.01
C ALA A 19 -13.79 -2.34 -16.94
N LEU A 20 -13.16 -1.17 -16.78
CA LEU A 20 -13.37 -0.04 -17.69
C LEU A 20 -12.91 -0.36 -19.11
N LEU A 21 -11.75 -1.01 -19.27
CA LEU A 21 -11.24 -1.43 -20.58
C LEU A 21 -12.19 -2.40 -21.27
N LEU A 22 -12.73 -3.38 -20.54
CA LEU A 22 -13.71 -4.33 -21.08
C LEU A 22 -15.01 -3.62 -21.49
N LEU A 23 -15.47 -2.64 -20.70
CA LEU A 23 -16.62 -1.81 -21.04
C LEU A 23 -16.39 -1.04 -22.34
N VAL A 24 -15.22 -0.42 -22.52
CA VAL A 24 -14.89 0.30 -23.76
C VAL A 24 -14.76 -0.64 -24.95
N ALA A 25 -14.08 -1.78 -24.77
CA ALA A 25 -13.84 -2.75 -25.84
C ALA A 25 -15.14 -3.32 -26.44
N GLY A 26 -16.18 -3.47 -25.62
CA GLY A 26 -17.50 -3.93 -26.06
C GLY A 26 -18.48 -2.84 -26.49
N ALA A 27 -18.11 -1.56 -26.37
CA ALA A 27 -19.06 -0.46 -26.55
C ALA A 27 -19.00 0.18 -27.93
N GLN A 28 -20.18 0.47 -28.48
CA GLN A 28 -20.31 1.24 -29.73
C GLN A 28 -20.12 2.75 -29.54
N SER A 29 -20.12 3.22 -28.28
CA SER A 29 -19.98 4.62 -27.95
C SER A 29 -19.27 4.82 -26.60
N PRO A 30 -18.33 5.78 -26.50
CA PRO A 30 -17.64 6.10 -25.26
C PRO A 30 -18.56 6.69 -24.16
N LEU A 31 -19.78 7.11 -24.52
CA LEU A 31 -20.79 7.58 -23.56
C LEU A 31 -21.17 6.51 -22.52
N ILE A 32 -20.91 5.22 -22.78
CA ILE A 32 -21.19 4.15 -21.82
C ILE A 32 -20.36 4.24 -20.52
N LEU A 33 -19.27 5.01 -20.54
CA LEU A 33 -18.41 5.21 -19.36
C LEU A 33 -19.00 6.18 -18.34
N LEU A 34 -19.89 7.07 -18.78
CA LEU A 34 -20.48 8.10 -17.95
C LEU A 34 -21.13 7.55 -16.66
N PRO A 35 -21.91 6.45 -16.69
CA PRO A 35 -22.44 5.83 -15.46
C PRO A 35 -21.39 5.09 -14.62
N ALA A 36 -20.25 4.69 -15.20
CA ALA A 36 -19.19 3.97 -14.49
C ALA A 36 -18.24 4.92 -13.73
N LEU A 37 -18.07 6.16 -14.21
CA LEU A 37 -17.17 7.16 -13.61
C LEU A 37 -17.40 7.42 -12.10
N PRO A 38 -18.64 7.59 -11.61
CA PRO A 38 -18.91 7.83 -10.18
C PRO A 38 -18.42 6.72 -9.26
N TRP A 39 -18.28 5.50 -9.76
CA TRP A 39 -17.80 4.35 -9.00
C TRP A 39 -16.32 4.06 -9.24
N ALA A 40 -15.85 4.27 -10.47
CA ALA A 40 -14.46 4.05 -10.83
C ALA A 40 -13.50 5.00 -10.10
N ILE A 41 -13.85 6.29 -10.03
CA ILE A 41 -12.98 7.30 -9.41
C ILE A 41 -12.75 6.99 -7.92
N PRO A 42 -13.79 6.79 -7.08
CA PRO A 42 -13.59 6.42 -5.68
C PRO A 42 -12.87 5.09 -5.49
N SER A 43 -13.13 4.11 -6.37
CA SER A 43 -12.47 2.80 -6.30
C SER A 43 -10.96 2.91 -6.55
N ILE A 44 -10.55 3.70 -7.55
CA ILE A 44 -9.13 3.96 -7.82
C ILE A 44 -8.49 4.70 -6.66
N ILE A 45 -9.12 5.77 -6.16
CA ILE A 45 -8.61 6.53 -5.01
C ILE A 45 -8.46 5.63 -3.79
N GLY A 46 -9.48 4.85 -3.47
CA GLY A 46 -9.47 3.89 -2.36
C GLY A 46 -8.36 2.85 -2.51
N GLY A 47 -8.21 2.26 -3.69
CA GLY A 47 -7.14 1.30 -3.98
C GLY A 47 -5.74 1.91 -3.81
N VAL A 48 -5.52 3.12 -4.31
CA VAL A 48 -4.25 3.84 -4.14
C VAL A 48 -3.97 4.13 -2.66
N VAL A 49 -4.97 4.60 -1.91
CA VAL A 49 -4.84 4.89 -0.48
C VAL A 49 -4.47 3.61 0.30
N ILE A 50 -5.17 2.51 0.04
CA ILE A 50 -4.88 1.21 0.67
C ILE A 50 -3.45 0.76 0.33
N ALA A 51 -3.03 0.92 -0.92
CA ALA A 51 -1.68 0.54 -1.34
C ALA A 51 -0.61 1.37 -0.64
N ALA A 52 -0.84 2.69 -0.53
CA ALA A 52 0.05 3.61 0.17
C ALA A 52 0.17 3.26 1.66
N PHE A 53 -0.94 2.94 2.33
CA PHE A 53 -0.91 2.48 3.71
C PHE A 53 -0.13 1.16 3.86
N GLY A 54 -0.26 0.23 2.92
CA GLY A 54 0.56 -0.99 2.91
C GLY A 54 2.06 -0.69 2.87
N SER A 55 2.48 0.21 1.97
CA SER A 55 3.87 0.65 1.88
C SER A 55 4.36 1.34 3.16
N MET A 56 3.56 2.23 3.74
CA MET A 56 3.90 2.92 5.00
C MET A 56 4.08 1.95 6.16
N LEU A 57 3.22 0.93 6.29
CA LEU A 57 3.36 -0.10 7.33
C LEU A 57 4.66 -0.89 7.18
N GLY A 58 5.06 -1.21 5.95
CA GLY A 58 6.35 -1.83 5.67
C GLY A 58 7.52 -0.96 6.12
N GLN A 59 7.46 0.35 5.87
CA GLN A 59 8.48 1.30 6.30
C GLN A 59 8.54 1.44 7.83
N LEU A 60 7.39 1.56 8.49
CA LEU A 60 7.29 1.63 9.96
C LEU A 60 7.91 0.40 10.63
N LYS A 61 7.68 -0.79 10.08
CA LYS A 61 8.30 -2.02 10.58
C LYS A 61 9.81 -2.01 10.43
N ALA A 62 10.33 -1.55 9.28
CA ALA A 62 11.76 -1.40 9.07
C ALA A 62 12.39 -0.39 10.05
N ILE A 63 11.70 0.72 10.33
CA ILE A 63 12.12 1.71 11.33
C ILE A 63 12.13 1.08 12.73
N ARG A 64 11.10 0.30 13.09
CA ARG A 64 11.03 -0.39 14.37
C ARG A 64 12.18 -1.39 14.54
N ASP A 65 12.46 -2.21 13.53
CA ASP A 65 13.57 -3.16 13.56
C ASP A 65 14.92 -2.44 13.71
N ALA A 66 15.09 -1.29 13.04
CA ALA A 66 16.29 -0.46 13.19
C ALA A 66 16.40 0.13 14.60
N ALA A 67 15.30 0.62 15.19
CA ALA A 67 15.26 1.16 16.54
C ALA A 67 15.57 0.08 17.59
N GLU A 68 15.04 -1.14 17.44
CA GLU A 68 15.34 -2.26 18.34
C GLU A 68 16.84 -2.64 18.29
N ARG A 69 17.46 -2.62 17.10
CA ARG A 69 18.91 -2.83 16.96
C ARG A 69 19.72 -1.72 17.64
N GLN A 70 19.31 -0.46 17.50
CA GLN A 70 19.98 0.67 18.17
C GLN A 70 19.88 0.55 19.70
N ALA A 71 18.70 0.20 20.22
CA ALA A 71 18.49 -0.01 21.65
C ALA A 71 19.38 -1.15 22.19
N ALA A 72 19.50 -2.26 21.46
CA ALA A 72 20.36 -3.37 21.84
C ALA A 72 21.85 -2.99 21.89
N ILE A 73 22.33 -2.18 20.94
CA ILE A 73 23.71 -1.68 20.94
C ILE A 73 23.94 -0.76 22.15
N LEU A 74 23.00 0.15 22.43
CA LEU A 74 23.09 1.07 23.56
C LEU A 74 23.14 0.32 24.90
N GLN A 75 22.30 -0.70 25.07
CA GLN A 75 22.33 -1.58 26.25
C GLN A 75 23.68 -2.27 26.43
N ARG A 76 24.30 -2.77 25.35
CA ARG A 76 25.64 -3.38 25.43
C ARG A 76 26.71 -2.39 25.88
N MET A 77 26.66 -1.14 25.40
CA MET A 77 27.59 -0.11 25.84
C MET A 77 27.44 0.22 27.34
N LEU A 78 26.20 0.31 27.83
CA LEU A 78 25.92 0.56 29.24
C LEU A 78 26.39 -0.59 30.13
N ASN A 79 26.13 -1.83 29.73
CA ASN A 79 26.56 -3.02 30.48
C ASN A 79 28.10 -3.15 30.51
N ASN A 80 28.79 -2.83 29.42
CA ASN A 80 30.27 -2.81 29.41
C ASN A 80 30.84 -1.71 30.32
N ARG A 81 30.14 -0.59 30.52
CA ARG A 81 30.58 0.48 31.44
C ARG A 81 30.37 0.13 32.92
N ASN A 82 29.33 -0.63 33.25
CA ASN A 82 29.07 -1.06 34.63
C ASN A 82 29.91 -2.29 35.05
N SER A 83 30.59 -2.94 34.10
CA SER A 83 31.43 -4.13 34.33
C SER A 83 32.91 -3.78 34.58
N ASN A 84 33.29 -2.51 34.46
CA ASN A 84 34.63 -1.98 34.80
C ASN A 84 34.51 -1.07 36.02
#